data_AF-A0A328BS36-F1
#
_entry.id   AF-A0A328BS36-F1
#
_cell.length_a   1.000
_cell.length_b   1.000
_cell.length_c   1.000
_cell.angle_alpha   90.00
_cell.angle_beta   90.00
_cell.angle_gamma   90.00
#
_symmetry.space_group_name_H-M   'P 1'
#
loop_
_entity.id
_entity.type
_entity.pdbx_description
1 polymer ?
#
loop_
_entity_poly.entity_id
_entity_poly.type
_entity_poly.pdbx_seq_one_letter_code
_entity_poly.pdbx_strand_id
1 'polypeptide(L)'
;MRKYLLLLAAGALLSPAATAQTTPTKTTTTTQSGATSTRTKTMTTPSGQTKTSGQYKSSSQHHRTMTHTTPSGVTQTKTSSTATKARVKQ
;
A
#
# COMPACT_ATOMS: atom_id res chain seq x y z
N MET A 1 57.29 -19.95 -19.25
CA MET A 1 56.12 -20.73 -19.75
C MET A 1 55.33 -21.13 -18.50
N ARG A 2 54.11 -20.65 -18.21
CA ARG A 2 52.87 -20.69 -19.00
C ARG A 2 52.01 -19.49 -18.60
N LYS A 3 51.47 -18.79 -19.61
CA LYS A 3 50.45 -17.75 -19.49
C LYS A 3 49.11 -18.46 -19.50
N TYR A 4 48.30 -18.34 -18.45
CA TYR A 4 46.88 -18.71 -18.52
C TYR A 4 46.05 -17.45 -18.35
N LEU A 5 45.78 -16.89 -19.52
CA LEU A 5 44.97 -15.73 -19.80
C LEU A 5 43.51 -16.22 -19.94
N LEU A 6 42.60 -15.54 -19.23
CA LEU A 6 41.20 -15.26 -19.58
C LEU A 6 40.26 -16.43 -19.95
N LEU A 7 39.22 -16.60 -19.14
CA LEU A 7 37.84 -16.65 -19.65
C LEU A 7 36.91 -15.87 -18.71
N LEU A 8 36.51 -14.67 -19.14
CA LEU A 8 35.37 -13.93 -18.57
C LEU A 8 34.11 -14.74 -18.81
N ALA A 9 33.46 -15.19 -17.74
CA ALA A 9 32.08 -15.65 -17.81
C ALA A 9 31.17 -14.43 -18.03
N ALA A 10 30.80 -14.21 -19.29
CA ALA A 10 29.72 -13.31 -19.68
C ALA A 10 28.40 -13.88 -19.15
N GLY A 11 27.98 -13.37 -18.00
CA GLY A 11 26.70 -13.67 -17.36
C GLY A 11 26.15 -12.40 -16.72
N ALA A 12 26.13 -11.31 -17.47
CA ALA A 12 25.35 -10.14 -17.10
C ALA A 12 23.86 -10.55 -17.17
N LEU A 13 23.37 -11.14 -16.07
CA LEU A 13 21.95 -11.15 -15.78
C LEU A 13 21.50 -9.70 -15.88
N LEU A 14 20.73 -9.38 -16.92
CA LEU A 14 20.06 -8.11 -17.04
C LEU A 14 19.20 -7.96 -15.78
N SER A 15 19.74 -7.26 -14.78
CA SER A 15 18.90 -6.68 -13.74
C SER A 15 17.93 -5.78 -14.48
N PRO A 16 16.60 -5.97 -14.39
CA PRO A 16 15.70 -4.91 -14.78
C PRO A 16 16.11 -3.73 -13.91
N ALA A 17 16.72 -2.72 -14.52
CA ALA A 17 16.93 -1.45 -13.88
C ALA A 17 15.56 -1.06 -13.35
N ALA A 18 15.39 -1.09 -12.02
CA ALA A 18 14.19 -0.62 -11.39
C ALA A 18 14.03 0.81 -11.88
N THR A 19 13.03 1.06 -12.73
CA THR A 19 12.76 2.39 -13.21
C THR A 19 12.53 3.22 -11.96
N ALA A 20 13.40 4.21 -11.72
CA ALA A 20 13.20 5.14 -10.63
C ALA A 20 11.79 5.70 -10.82
N GLN A 21 10.87 5.32 -9.94
CA GLN A 21 9.45 5.55 -10.13
C GLN A 21 9.21 7.05 -9.97
N THR A 22 9.25 7.81 -11.08
CA THR A 22 9.14 9.27 -11.06
C THR A 22 7.70 9.74 -10.84
N THR A 23 6.73 8.84 -10.97
CA THR A 23 5.31 9.12 -10.77
C THR A 23 4.78 8.46 -9.49
N PRO A 24 3.91 9.12 -8.73
CA PRO A 24 3.22 8.46 -7.63
C PRO A 24 2.38 7.28 -8.13
N THR A 25 2.48 6.13 -7.48
CA THR A 25 1.61 4.98 -7.74
C THR A 25 0.45 4.98 -6.76
N LYS A 26 -0.74 4.59 -7.24
CA LYS A 26 -1.94 4.51 -6.42
C LYS A 26 -2.69 3.22 -6.73
N THR A 27 -2.97 2.45 -5.70
CA THR A 27 -3.80 1.25 -5.77
C THR A 27 -5.06 1.43 -4.94
N THR A 28 -6.14 0.79 -5.36
CA THR A 28 -7.40 0.78 -4.62
C THR A 28 -8.00 -0.60 -4.70
N THR A 29 -8.17 -1.24 -3.55
CA THR A 29 -8.83 -2.54 -3.44
C THR A 29 -10.15 -2.34 -2.73
N THR A 30 -11.22 -2.89 -3.29
CA THR A 30 -12.54 -2.90 -2.65
C THR A 30 -13.01 -4.34 -2.57
N THR A 31 -13.40 -4.76 -1.37
CA THR A 31 -13.95 -6.10 -1.11
C THR A 31 -15.32 -5.92 -0.50
N GLN A 32 -16.31 -6.58 -1.08
CA GLN A 32 -17.67 -6.62 -0.57
C GLN A 32 -17.99 -8.03 -0.10
N SER A 33 -18.53 -8.16 1.11
CA SER A 33 -19.02 -9.42 1.66
C SER A 33 -20.35 -9.17 2.37
N GLY A 34 -21.44 -9.68 1.78
CA GLY A 34 -22.80 -9.36 2.20
C GLY A 34 -23.07 -7.85 2.23
N ALA A 35 -23.56 -7.35 3.37
CA ALA A 35 -23.81 -5.92 3.61
C ALA A 35 -22.55 -5.13 4.04
N THR A 36 -21.38 -5.77 4.06
CA THR A 36 -20.11 -5.18 4.48
C THR A 36 -19.27 -4.81 3.26
N SER A 37 -18.71 -3.61 3.26
CA SER A 37 -17.78 -3.12 2.24
C SER A 37 -16.50 -2.64 2.90
N THR A 38 -15.37 -3.15 2.44
CA THR A 38 -14.04 -2.68 2.83
C THR A 38 -13.35 -2.09 1.62
N ARG A 39 -12.79 -0.89 1.74
CA ARG A 39 -12.01 -0.22 0.70
C ARG A 39 -10.68 0.25 1.26
N THR A 40 -9.59 -0.20 0.66
CA THR A 40 -8.24 0.24 0.99
C THR A 40 -7.66 0.99 -0.21
N LYS A 41 -7.11 2.17 0.01
CA LYS A 41 -6.34 2.92 -0.99
C LYS A 41 -4.94 3.12 -0.47
N THR A 42 -3.95 2.77 -1.29
CA THR A 42 -2.56 3.05 -0.99
C THR A 42 -2.01 3.96 -2.07
N MET A 43 -1.31 5.01 -1.67
CA MET A 43 -0.53 5.86 -2.57
C MET A 43 0.92 5.84 -2.11
N THR A 44 1.84 5.64 -3.04
CA THR A 44 3.28 5.68 -2.82
C THR A 44 3.88 6.76 -3.71
N THR A 45 4.58 7.73 -3.13
CA THR A 45 5.29 8.77 -3.88
C THR A 45 6.66 8.27 -4.37
N PRO A 46 7.26 8.93 -5.37
CA PRO A 46 8.65 8.67 -5.80
C PRO A 46 9.67 8.70 -4.67
N SER A 47 9.44 9.56 -3.67
CA SER A 47 10.29 9.68 -2.48
C SER A 47 10.18 8.50 -1.52
N GLY A 48 9.31 7.52 -1.76
CA GLY A 48 9.07 6.37 -0.87
C GLY A 48 8.08 6.65 0.26
N GLN A 49 7.44 7.82 0.28
CA GLN A 49 6.38 8.12 1.26
C GLN A 49 5.12 7.35 0.89
N THR A 50 4.51 6.66 1.86
CA THR A 50 3.24 5.96 1.65
C THR A 50 2.10 6.60 2.42
N LYS A 51 0.92 6.64 1.80
CA LYS A 51 -0.34 7.05 2.43
C LYS A 51 -1.38 5.96 2.17
N THR A 52 -1.80 5.27 3.22
CA THR A 52 -2.80 4.22 3.15
C THR A 52 -4.07 4.68 3.87
N SER A 53 -5.21 4.62 3.19
CA SER A 53 -6.51 4.86 3.82
C SER A 53 -7.36 3.61 3.72
N GLY A 54 -7.93 3.17 4.83
CA GLY A 54 -8.89 2.08 4.92
C GLY A 54 -10.26 2.61 5.30
N GLN A 55 -11.31 2.07 4.68
CA GLN A 55 -12.68 2.31 5.07
C GLN A 55 -13.37 0.96 5.21
N TYR A 56 -14.01 0.72 6.33
CA TYR A 56 -14.93 -0.39 6.51
C TYR A 56 -16.31 0.20 6.76
N LYS A 57 -17.31 -0.32 6.06
CA LYS A 57 -18.71 0.08 6.20
C LYS A 57 -19.56 -1.17 6.30
N SER A 58 -20.32 -1.28 7.37
CA SER A 58 -21.44 -2.20 7.51
C SER A 58 -22.73 -1.41 7.75
N SER A 59 -23.86 -2.10 7.89
CA SER A 59 -25.14 -1.48 8.23
C SER A 59 -25.12 -0.73 9.56
N SER A 60 -24.25 -1.15 10.49
CA SER A 60 -24.23 -0.67 11.87
C SER A 60 -22.95 0.08 12.24
N GLN A 61 -21.95 0.10 11.35
CA GLN A 61 -20.65 0.67 11.69
C GLN A 61 -19.92 1.24 10.48
N HIS A 62 -19.29 2.39 10.70
CA HIS A 62 -18.37 3.01 9.75
C HIS A 62 -17.02 3.20 10.43
N HIS A 63 -15.99 2.53 9.93
CA HIS A 63 -14.61 2.72 10.36
C HIS A 63 -13.81 3.37 9.25
N ARG A 64 -12.91 4.27 9.63
CA ARG A 64 -11.93 4.87 8.75
C ARG A 64 -10.57 4.82 9.44
N THR A 65 -9.56 4.38 8.71
CA THR A 65 -8.16 4.42 9.15
C THR A 65 -7.34 5.16 8.12
N MET A 66 -6.40 5.97 8.57
CA MET A 66 -5.43 6.66 7.74
C MET A 66 -4.05 6.41 8.34
N THR A 67 -3.15 5.84 7.54
CA THR A 67 -1.76 5.56 7.90
C THR A 67 -0.84 6.32 6.96
N HIS A 68 0.14 7.02 7.52
CA HIS A 68 1.20 7.70 6.79
C HIS A 68 2.54 7.11 7.20
N THR A 69 3.36 6.72 6.22
CA THR A 69 4.73 6.22 6.46
C THR A 69 5.70 7.13 5.74
N THR A 70 6.69 7.66 6.45
CA THR A 70 7.79 8.42 5.86
C THR A 70 8.81 7.48 5.21
N PRO A 71 9.65 7.98 4.29
CA PRO A 71 10.75 7.18 3.73
C PRO A 71 11.75 6.70 4.80
N SER A 72 11.87 7.43 5.91
CA SER A 72 12.68 7.06 7.08
C SER A 72 12.04 6.00 7.98
N GLY A 73 10.86 5.47 7.63
CA GLY A 73 10.17 4.42 8.37
C GLY A 73 9.26 4.90 9.50
N VAL A 74 9.12 6.21 9.72
CA VAL A 74 8.20 6.75 10.74
C VAL A 74 6.76 6.56 10.29
N THR A 75 5.95 5.90 11.11
CA THR A 75 4.54 5.60 10.80
C THR A 75 3.60 6.34 11.74
N GLN A 76 2.57 6.98 11.19
CA GLN A 76 1.49 7.60 11.96
C GLN A 76 0.13 7.06 11.50
N THR A 77 -0.67 6.56 12.44
CA THR A 77 -1.99 6.01 12.17
C THR A 77 -3.07 6.76 12.95
N LYS A 78 -4.14 7.14 12.26
CA LYS A 78 -5.35 7.72 12.85
C LYS A 78 -6.55 6.87 12.45
N THR A 79 -7.37 6.52 13.43
CA THR A 79 -8.59 5.74 13.22
C THR A 79 -9.79 6.49 13.79
N SER A 80 -10.91 6.46 13.08
CA SER A 80 -12.19 6.94 13.56
C SER A 80 -13.28 5.93 13.26
N SER A 81 -14.22 5.80 14.19
CA SER A 81 -15.33 4.86 14.08
C SER A 81 -16.62 5.51 14.53
N THR A 82 -17.69 5.34 13.77
CA THR A 82 -19.04 5.69 14.19
C THR A 82 -19.93 4.46 14.14
N ALA A 83 -20.67 4.22 15.23
CA ALA A 83 -21.70 3.20 15.28
C ALA A 83 -23.04 3.83 14.91
N THR A 84 -23.76 3.21 13.99
CA THR A 84 -25.11 3.62 13.61
C THR A 84 -26.09 2.94 14.57
N LYS A 85 -26.68 3.72 15.50
CA LYS A 85 -27.77 3.20 16.33
C LYS A 85 -29.05 3.15 15.51
N ALA A 86 -29.63 1.96 15.34
CA ALA A 86 -30.97 1.83 14.79
C ALA A 86 -31.98 2.40 15.81
N ARG A 87 -32.77 3.39 15.41
CA ARG A 87 -33.86 3.92 16.23
C ARG A 87 -35.03 2.93 16.12
N VAL A 88 -35.18 2.03 17.09
CA VAL A 88 -36.38 1.19 17.19
C VAL A 88 -37.52 2.13 17.60
N LYS A 89 -38.52 2.31 16.74
CA LYS A 89 -39.81 2.85 17.16
C LYS A 89 -40.55 1.70 17.85
N GLN A 90 -40.79 1.85 19.16
CA GLN A 90 -41.67 0.98 19.93
C GLN A 90 -43.13 1.25 19.54
#